data_AF-A0A5C3NRE0-F1
#
_entry.id   AF-A0A5C3NRE0-F1
#
_cell.length_a   1.000
_cell.length_b   1.000
_cell.length_c   1.000
_cell.angle_alpha   90.00
_cell.angle_beta   90.00
_cell.angle_gamma   90.00
#
_symmetry.space_group_name_H-M   'P 1'
#
loop_
_entity.id
_entity.type
_entity.pdbx_description
1 polymer ?
#
loop_
_entity_poly.entity_id
_entity_poly.type
_entity_poly.pdbx_seq_one_letter_code
_entity_poly.pdbx_strand_id
1 'polypeptide(L)'
;TDDSALSVLTYAVEHVGVSHVLLVGHTNCGGAAACAQAAKAPAASEPASPLERWLAPLTEIARTVEGEDLTALVEANVRVQVENIALSDVMQRAWAKGRDVQVHGWVYELESGRLRDLGVTVGKQ
;
A
#
# COMPACT_ATOMS: atom_id res chain seq x y z
N THR A 1 -12.77 -4.08 2.68
CA THR A 1 -11.94 -5.29 2.77
C THR A 1 -11.93 -5.96 1.41
N ASP A 2 -10.79 -6.54 1.00
CA ASP A 2 -10.59 -7.16 -0.32
C ASP A 2 -10.21 -8.64 -0.15
N ASP A 3 -11.17 -9.54 -0.40
CA ASP A 3 -10.97 -10.98 -0.24
C ASP A 3 -9.93 -11.55 -1.22
N SER A 4 -9.74 -10.92 -2.37
CA SER A 4 -8.77 -11.37 -3.36
C SER A 4 -7.34 -11.21 -2.81
N ALA A 5 -7.01 -10.00 -2.33
CA ALA A 5 -5.71 -9.71 -1.74
C ALA A 5 -5.47 -10.55 -0.46
N LEU A 6 -6.48 -10.66 0.41
CA LEU A 6 -6.37 -11.42 1.66
C LEU A 6 -6.21 -12.93 1.42
N SER A 7 -6.79 -13.48 0.35
CA SER A 7 -6.62 -14.89 -0.01
C SER A 7 -5.16 -15.20 -0.39
N VAL A 8 -4.54 -14.32 -1.19
CA VAL A 8 -3.12 -14.46 -1.57
C VAL A 8 -2.21 -14.36 -0.34
N LEU A 9 -2.45 -13.36 0.51
CA LEU A 9 -1.68 -13.16 1.73
C LEU A 9 -1.82 -14.34 2.70
N THR A 10 -3.04 -14.85 2.90
CA THR A 10 -3.30 -16.02 3.75
C THR A 10 -2.53 -17.23 3.26
N TYR A 11 -2.56 -17.51 1.95
CA TYR A 11 -1.86 -18.65 1.40
C TYR A 11 -0.34 -18.52 1.54
N ALA A 12 0.22 -17.36 1.18
CA ALA A 12 1.65 -17.10 1.30
C ALA A 12 2.15 -17.24 2.75
N VAL A 13 1.43 -16.64 3.70
CA VAL A 13 1.86 -16.61 5.10
C VAL A 13 1.57 -17.91 5.82
N GLU A 14 0.36 -18.47 5.72
CA GLU A 14 -0.06 -19.61 6.54
C GLU A 14 0.35 -20.96 5.93
N HIS A 15 0.33 -21.09 4.60
CA HIS A 15 0.55 -22.35 3.88
C HIS A 15 1.94 -22.46 3.26
N VAL A 16 2.42 -21.44 2.55
CA VAL A 16 3.79 -21.42 1.99
C VAL A 16 4.81 -21.15 3.09
N GLY A 17 4.48 -20.30 4.06
CA GLY A 17 5.36 -19.97 5.18
C GLY A 17 6.43 -18.94 4.83
N VAL A 18 6.08 -17.92 4.03
CA VAL A 18 7.02 -16.84 3.71
C VAL A 18 7.40 -16.05 4.97
N SER A 19 8.66 -15.61 5.04
CA SER A 19 9.18 -14.78 6.14
C SER A 19 9.09 -13.27 5.85
N HIS A 20 8.92 -12.89 4.58
CA HIS A 20 8.91 -11.50 4.17
C HIS A 20 7.79 -11.22 3.18
N VAL A 21 6.98 -10.20 3.47
CA VAL A 21 5.96 -9.64 2.59
C VAL A 21 6.42 -8.25 2.19
N LEU A 22 6.55 -7.98 0.90
CA LEU A 22 7.00 -6.69 0.40
C LEU A 22 5.85 -6.00 -0.32
N LEU A 23 5.44 -4.84 0.18
CA LEU A 23 4.61 -3.92 -0.57
C LEU A 23 5.52 -2.97 -1.35
N VAL A 24 5.37 -2.98 -2.68
CA VAL A 24 6.23 -2.20 -3.57
C VAL A 24 5.39 -1.21 -4.35
N GLY A 25 5.56 0.08 -4.05
CA GLY A 25 5.12 1.17 -4.91
C GLY A 25 6.12 1.43 -6.03
N HIS A 26 5.83 2.37 -6.93
CA HIS A 26 6.78 2.74 -7.97
C HIS A 26 6.64 4.21 -8.39
N THR A 27 7.74 4.81 -8.84
CA THR A 27 7.72 6.16 -9.42
C THR A 27 6.82 6.18 -10.67
N ASN A 28 6.30 7.37 -11.00
CA ASN A 28 5.35 7.57 -12.12
C ASN A 28 4.10 6.65 -12.08
N CYS A 29 3.60 6.32 -10.89
CA CYS A 29 2.37 5.55 -10.76
C CYS A 29 1.17 6.32 -11.33
N GLY A 30 0.60 5.84 -12.44
CA GLY A 30 -0.55 6.47 -13.10
C GLY A 30 -1.79 6.56 -12.21
N GLY A 31 -1.99 5.57 -11.32
CA GLY A 31 -3.07 5.61 -10.32
C GLY A 31 -2.87 6.73 -9.30
N ALA A 32 -1.66 6.89 -8.77
CA ALA A 32 -1.33 7.98 -7.86
C ALA A 32 -1.44 9.35 -8.56
N ALA A 33 -1.06 9.45 -9.83
CA ALA A 33 -1.19 10.70 -10.60
C ALA A 33 -2.66 11.09 -10.79
N ALA A 34 -3.53 10.12 -11.10
CA ALA A 34 -4.98 10.34 -11.20
C ALA A 34 -5.55 10.78 -9.85
N CYS A 35 -5.15 10.14 -8.74
CA CYS A 35 -5.56 10.50 -7.39
C CYS A 35 -5.09 11.91 -6.99
N ALA A 36 -3.86 12.30 -7.32
CA ALA A 36 -3.33 13.63 -7.03
C ALA A 36 -4.11 14.72 -7.77
N GLN A 37 -4.55 14.46 -9.01
CA GLN A 37 -5.43 15.39 -9.74
C GLN A 37 -6.83 15.44 -9.12
N ALA A 38 -7.41 14.28 -8.80
CA ALA A 38 -8.73 14.17 -8.20
C ALA A 38 -8.80 14.83 -6.80
N ALA A 39 -7.70 14.83 -6.04
CA ALA A 39 -7.61 15.44 -4.72
C ALA A 39 -7.71 16.98 -4.75
N LYS A 40 -7.40 17.63 -5.89
CA LYS A 40 -7.52 19.09 -6.06
C LYS A 40 -8.96 19.55 -6.29
N ALA A 41 -9.85 18.65 -6.72
CA ALA A 41 -11.26 18.98 -6.92
C ALA A 41 -11.98 19.12 -5.56
N PRO A 42 -12.96 20.03 -5.43
CA PRO A 42 -13.81 20.08 -4.24
C PRO A 42 -14.43 18.70 -3.99
N ALA A 43 -14.56 18.31 -2.73
CA ALA A 43 -15.16 17.02 -2.35
C ALA A 43 -16.66 16.99 -2.70
N ALA A 44 -17.01 16.73 -3.96
CA ALA A 44 -18.38 16.47 -4.37
C ALA A 44 -18.47 15.83 -5.77
N SER A 45 -18.57 14.50 -5.81
CA SER A 45 -19.54 13.70 -6.58
C SER A 45 -19.33 12.23 -6.23
N GLU A 46 -20.40 11.43 -6.28
CA GLU A 46 -20.28 9.97 -6.23
C GLU A 46 -19.26 9.52 -7.31
N PRO A 47 -18.29 8.65 -6.97
CA PRO A 47 -17.28 8.21 -7.92
C PRO A 47 -17.91 7.63 -9.19
N ALA A 48 -17.59 8.25 -10.33
CA ALA A 48 -18.28 8.08 -11.60
C ALA A 48 -17.91 6.77 -12.31
N SER A 49 -16.83 6.12 -11.89
CA SER A 49 -16.33 4.88 -12.49
C SER A 49 -15.90 3.83 -11.44
N PRO A 50 -15.86 2.53 -11.81
CA PRO A 50 -15.29 1.50 -10.95
C PRO A 50 -13.84 1.80 -10.52
N LEU A 51 -13.06 2.41 -11.41
CA LEU A 51 -11.68 2.79 -11.12
C LEU A 51 -11.61 3.89 -10.05
N GLU A 52 -12.42 4.94 -10.16
CA GLU A 52 -12.50 5.99 -9.14
C GLU A 52 -12.94 5.45 -7.77
N ARG A 53 -13.90 4.52 -7.75
CA ARG A 53 -14.31 3.84 -6.50
C ARG A 53 -13.15 3.08 -5.86
N TRP A 54 -12.41 2.33 -6.67
CA TRP A 54 -11.28 1.55 -6.18
C TRP A 54 -10.11 2.44 -5.72
N LEU A 55 -9.87 3.56 -6.41
CA LEU A 55 -8.83 4.54 -6.08
C LEU A 55 -9.19 5.48 -4.93
N ALA A 56 -10.44 5.50 -4.46
CA ALA A 56 -10.90 6.42 -3.43
C ALA A 56 -10.01 6.47 -2.17
N PRO A 57 -9.50 5.35 -1.62
CA PRO A 57 -8.57 5.39 -0.48
C PRO A 57 -7.27 6.12 -0.79
N LEU A 58 -6.70 5.94 -1.99
CA LEU A 58 -5.49 6.64 -2.41
C LEU A 58 -5.75 8.13 -2.66
N THR A 59 -6.92 8.48 -3.19
CA THR A 59 -7.33 9.89 -3.32
C THR A 59 -7.43 10.57 -1.96
N GLU A 60 -7.87 9.87 -0.91
CA GLU A 60 -7.88 10.42 0.45
C GLU A 60 -6.46 10.65 0.99
N ILE A 61 -5.53 9.71 0.77
CA ILE A 61 -4.11 9.89 1.09
C ILE A 61 -3.54 11.09 0.32
N ALA A 62 -3.91 11.26 -0.95
CA ALA A 62 -3.46 12.40 -1.76
C ALA A 62 -3.91 13.76 -1.22
N ARG A 63 -4.98 13.83 -0.42
CA ARG A 63 -5.42 15.07 0.23
C ARG A 63 -4.57 15.44 1.45
N THR A 64 -3.84 14.50 2.03
CA THR A 64 -3.01 14.72 3.22
C THR A 64 -1.55 15.02 2.89
N VAL A 65 -1.12 14.73 1.65
CA VAL A 65 0.24 14.99 1.17
C VAL A 65 0.30 16.42 0.63
N GLU A 66 1.22 17.22 1.17
CA GLU A 66 1.44 18.58 0.69
C GLU A 66 2.27 18.58 -0.62
N GLY A 67 1.91 19.47 -1.54
CA GLY A 67 2.64 19.69 -2.79
C GLY A 67 2.18 18.81 -3.95
N GLU A 68 2.95 18.85 -5.04
CA GLU A 68 2.67 18.11 -6.28
C GLU A 68 3.64 16.94 -6.50
N ASP A 69 4.41 16.56 -5.48
CA ASP A 69 5.37 15.46 -5.58
C ASP A 69 4.66 14.11 -5.58
N LEU A 70 4.55 13.54 -6.78
CA LEU A 70 3.97 12.22 -6.99
C LEU A 70 4.75 11.12 -6.24
N THR A 71 6.07 11.27 -6.09
CA THR A 71 6.89 10.30 -5.35
C THR A 71 6.52 10.29 -3.89
N ALA A 72 6.35 11.47 -3.28
CA ALA A 72 5.89 11.59 -1.90
C ALA A 72 4.51 10.94 -1.70
N LEU A 73 3.58 11.10 -2.64
CA LEU A 73 2.28 10.43 -2.59
C LEU A 73 2.41 8.90 -2.67
N VAL A 74 3.24 8.39 -3.59
CA VAL A 74 3.48 6.94 -3.69
C VAL A 74 4.07 6.40 -2.40
N GLU A 75 5.05 7.09 -1.81
CA GLU A 75 5.64 6.71 -0.53
C GLU A 75 4.61 6.70 0.59
N ALA A 76 3.80 7.76 0.70
CA ALA A 76 2.74 7.84 1.71
C ALA A 76 1.74 6.68 1.56
N ASN A 77 1.34 6.36 0.32
CA ASN A 77 0.49 5.20 0.06
C ASN A 77 1.15 3.88 0.47
N VAL A 78 2.43 3.68 0.15
CA VAL A 78 3.16 2.48 0.57
C VAL A 78 3.15 2.35 2.10
N ARG A 79 3.39 3.44 2.84
CA ARG A 79 3.38 3.43 4.32
C ARG A 79 2.00 3.01 4.85
N VAL A 80 0.93 3.63 4.39
CA VAL A 80 -0.45 3.31 4.81
C VAL A 80 -0.82 1.86 4.49
N GLN A 81 -0.45 1.37 3.30
CA GLN A 81 -0.80 0.01 2.91
C GLN A 81 0.05 -1.05 3.63
N VAL A 82 1.31 -0.75 4.00
CA VAL A 82 2.10 -1.61 4.90
C VAL A 82 1.39 -1.75 6.25
N GLU A 83 0.89 -0.64 6.82
CA GLU A 83 0.12 -0.67 8.05
C GLU A 83 -1.17 -1.50 7.90
N ASN A 84 -1.91 -1.34 6.79
CA ASN A 84 -3.10 -2.14 6.51
C ASN A 84 -2.80 -3.65 6.44
N ILE A 85 -1.69 -4.04 5.80
CA ILE A 85 -1.25 -5.44 5.74
C ILE A 85 -0.90 -5.94 7.14
N ALA A 86 -0.12 -5.17 7.90
CA ALA A 86 0.26 -5.48 9.28
C ALA A 86 -0.95 -5.65 10.21
N LEU A 87 -1.99 -4.81 10.04
CA LEU A 87 -3.23 -4.86 10.82
C LEU A 87 -4.22 -5.94 10.35
N SER A 88 -3.95 -6.62 9.23
CA SER A 88 -4.82 -7.68 8.74
C SER A 88 -4.87 -8.88 9.70
N ASP A 89 -6.03 -9.54 9.78
CA ASP A 89 -6.18 -10.73 10.63
C ASP A 89 -5.17 -11.84 10.28
N VAL A 90 -4.73 -11.92 9.02
CA VAL A 90 -3.72 -12.89 8.57
C VAL A 90 -2.40 -12.66 9.32
N MET A 91 -1.91 -11.42 9.33
CA MET A 91 -0.65 -11.06 9.99
C MET A 91 -0.78 -11.15 11.51
N GLN A 92 -1.88 -10.63 12.07
CA GLN A 92 -2.14 -10.70 13.51
C GLN A 92 -2.17 -12.16 14.01
N ARG A 93 -2.85 -13.07 13.30
CA ARG A 93 -2.84 -14.50 13.63
C ARG A 93 -1.47 -15.13 13.45
N ALA A 94 -0.72 -14.78 12.40
CA ALA A 94 0.62 -15.32 12.18
C ALA A 94 1.56 -14.96 13.33
N TRP A 95 1.56 -13.70 13.78
CA TRP A 95 2.34 -13.24 14.92
C TRP A 95 1.88 -13.86 16.25
N ALA A 96 0.57 -14.00 16.47
CA ALA A 96 0.02 -14.70 17.64
C ALA A 96 0.44 -16.18 17.70
N LYS A 97 0.59 -16.84 16.53
CA LYS A 97 1.14 -18.21 16.41
C LYS A 97 2.68 -18.24 16.49
N GLY A 98 3.33 -17.11 16.71
CA GLY A 98 4.77 -16.99 16.86
C GLY A 98 5.58 -17.04 15.55
N ARG A 99 4.94 -16.90 14.38
CA ARG A 99 5.66 -16.85 13.10
C ARG A 99 6.46 -15.55 12.99
N ASP A 100 7.72 -15.67 12.56
CA ASP A 100 8.61 -14.55 12.30
C ASP A 100 8.46 -14.11 10.83
N VAL A 101 7.34 -13.44 10.55
CA VAL A 101 7.03 -12.84 9.25
C VAL A 101 7.04 -11.32 9.37
N GLN A 102 7.66 -10.63 8.41
CA GLN A 102 7.82 -9.18 8.40
C GLN A 102 7.15 -8.58 7.15
N VAL A 103 6.63 -7.37 7.29
CA VAL A 103 6.05 -6.58 6.19
C VAL A 103 6.95 -5.39 5.92
N HIS A 104 7.37 -5.20 4.67
CA HIS A 104 8.27 -4.13 4.25
C HIS A 104 7.58 -3.22 3.23
N GLY A 105 7.97 -1.95 3.21
CA GLY A 105 7.48 -0.96 2.24
C GLY A 105 8.61 -0.39 1.40
N TRP A 106 8.61 -0.68 0.11
CA TRP A 106 9.64 -0.24 -0.84
C TRP A 106 9.04 0.57 -1.99
N VAL A 107 9.89 1.30 -2.70
CA VAL A 107 9.56 1.97 -3.97
C VAL A 107 10.54 1.52 -5.05
N TYR A 108 10.00 1.11 -6.19
CA TYR A 108 10.76 0.85 -7.41
C TYR A 108 10.87 2.13 -8.24
N GLU A 109 12.09 2.58 -8.50
CA GLU A 109 12.38 3.76 -9.32
C GLU A 109 12.48 3.33 -10.79
N LEU A 110 11.46 3.67 -11.59
CA LEU A 110 11.42 3.34 -13.01
C LEU A 110 12.57 3.98 -13.81
N GLU A 111 13.06 5.13 -13.36
CA GLU A 111 14.13 5.90 -14.00
C GLU A 111 15.49 5.23 -13.85
N SER A 112 15.73 4.58 -12.71
CA SER A 112 17.03 4.03 -12.33
C SER A 112 17.07 2.49 -12.31
N GLY A 113 15.90 1.84 -12.28
CA GLY A 113 15.75 0.40 -12.09
C GLY A 113 16.12 -0.07 -10.67
N ARG A 114 16.18 0.84 -9.70
CA ARG A 114 16.57 0.53 -8.32
C ARG A 114 15.36 0.40 -7.41
N LEU A 115 15.51 -0.44 -6.38
CA LEU A 115 14.57 -0.51 -5.26
C LEU A 115 15.11 0.34 -4.11
N ARG A 116 14.23 1.12 -3.49
CA ARG A 116 14.52 1.94 -2.32
C ARG A 116 13.64 1.51 -1.16
N ASP A 117 14.27 1.19 -0.04
CA ASP A 117 13.59 0.89 1.22
C ASP A 117 13.12 2.18 1.89
N LEU A 118 11.86 2.23 2.33
CA LEU A 118 11.29 3.37 3.05
C LEU A 118 11.51 3.33 4.57
N GLY A 119 12.09 2.25 5.09
CA GLY A 119 12.39 2.09 6.51
C GLY A 119 11.16 1.86 7.37
N VAL A 120 10.09 1.29 6.80
CA VAL A 120 8.78 1.09 7.47
C VAL A 120 8.47 -0.37 7.76
N THR A 121 9.50 -1.16 8.02
CA THR A 121 9.32 -2.59 8.30
C THR A 121 8.51 -2.79 9.58
N VAL A 122 7.47 -3.62 9.52
CA VAL A 122 6.68 -4.05 10.68
C VAL A 122 6.88 -5.55 10.87
N GLY A 123 7.29 -5.94 12.07
CA GLY A 123 7.47 -7.34 12.47
C GLY A 123 6.64 -7.69 13.70
N LYS A 124 6.86 -8.90 14.20
CA LYS A 124 6.25 -9.38 15.45
C LYS A 124 6.60 -8.43 16.62
N GLN A 125 5.59 -7.97 17.34
CA GLN A 125 5.75 -7.25 18.62
C GLN A 125 6.00 -8.23 19.78
#